data_AF-A0A024VN09-F1
#
_entry.id   AF-A0A024VN09-F1
#
_cell.length_a   1.000
_cell.length_b   1.000
_cell.length_c   1.000
_cell.angle_alpha   90.00
_cell.angle_beta   90.00
_cell.angle_gamma   90.00
#
_symmetry.space_group_name_H-M   'P 1'
#
loop_
_entity.id
_entity.type
_entity.pdbx_description
1 polymer ?
#
loop_
_entity_poly.entity_id
_entity_poly.type
_entity_poly.pdbx_seq_one_letter_code
_entity_poly.pdbx_strand_id
1 'polypeptide(L)'
;MKIPTTLEKLLMDDIDEIKWISKKPVNDKICMRDYSKQCPSMWEPITETQCSAPKDYSGPCAHIMILEPMNAKEKSSIAKDCKVNWSCINESCGNGERDYLRECPENWIYNGTCEAPEYIY
;
A
#
# COMPACT_ATOMS: atom_id res chain seq x y z
N MET A 1 19.94 9.81 20.81
CA MET A 1 19.42 10.65 19.71
C MET A 1 20.39 11.78 19.47
N LYS A 2 20.96 11.91 18.26
CA LYS A 2 21.87 13.02 17.93
C LYS A 2 21.03 14.14 17.30
N ILE A 3 20.83 15.23 18.04
CA ILE A 3 20.11 16.40 17.56
C ILE A 3 20.98 17.07 16.48
N PRO A 4 20.47 17.37 15.27
CA PRO A 4 21.24 18.02 14.21
C PRO A 4 21.71 19.40 14.67
N THR A 5 23.01 19.70 14.51
CA THR A 5 23.65 20.89 15.09
C THR A 5 23.67 22.12 14.19
N THR A 6 23.15 22.04 12.96
CA THR A 6 23.18 23.15 11.99
C THR A 6 21.86 23.30 11.26
N LEU A 7 21.47 24.55 11.01
CA LEU A 7 20.24 24.91 10.29
C LEU A 7 20.19 24.31 8.88
N GLU A 8 21.32 24.28 8.17
CA GLU A 8 21.43 23.67 6.85
C GLU A 8 21.10 22.18 6.86
N LYS A 9 21.51 21.47 7.92
CA LYS A 9 21.25 20.04 8.08
C LYS A 9 19.78 19.77 8.38
N LEU A 10 19.17 20.58 9.25
CA LEU A 10 17.73 20.52 9.53
C LEU A 10 16.90 20.76 8.26
N LEU A 11 17.27 21.77 7.46
CA LEU A 11 16.59 22.07 6.19
C LEU A 11 16.73 20.93 5.17
N MET A 12 17.89 20.27 5.09
CA MET A 12 18.07 19.10 4.22
C MET A 12 17.23 17.90 4.67
N ASP A 13 17.21 17.61 5.97
CA ASP A 13 16.42 16.52 6.56
C ASP A 13 14.91 16.74 6.29
N ASP A 14 14.39 17.96 6.51
CA ASP A 14 12.99 18.32 6.22
C ASP A 14 12.63 18.18 4.73
N ILE A 15 13.55 18.62 3.84
CA ILE A 15 13.37 18.49 2.39
C ILE A 15 13.31 17.01 1.98
N ASP A 16 14.13 16.16 2.57
CA ASP A 16 14.15 14.74 2.25
C ASP A 16 12.92 14.00 2.80
N GLU A 17 12.40 14.41 3.96
CA GLU A 17 11.09 13.94 4.44
C GLU A 17 9.94 14.36 3.50
N ILE A 18 9.91 15.62 3.04
CA ILE A 18 8.90 16.08 2.08
C ILE A 18 8.98 15.29 0.76
N LYS A 19 10.19 15.06 0.25
CA LYS A 19 10.39 14.22 -0.95
C LYS A 19 9.88 12.80 -0.73
N TRP A 20 10.15 12.21 0.43
CA TRP A 20 9.69 10.88 0.79
C TRP A 20 8.17 10.79 0.87
N ILE A 21 7.52 11.74 1.55
CA ILE A 21 6.05 11.84 1.63
C ILE A 21 5.45 11.97 0.24
N SER A 22 6.05 12.79 -0.62
CA SER A 22 5.57 13.01 -1.99
C SER A 22 5.65 11.76 -2.87
N LYS A 23 6.45 10.75 -2.53
CA LYS A 23 6.64 9.52 -3.32
C LYS A 23 5.82 8.34 -2.80
N LYS A 24 5.26 8.45 -1.60
CA LYS A 24 4.50 7.34 -1.01
C LYS A 24 3.14 7.16 -1.69
N PRO A 25 2.72 5.90 -1.93
CA PRO A 25 1.35 5.59 -2.25
C PRO A 25 0.40 6.14 -1.18
N VAL A 26 -0.86 6.38 -1.56
CA VAL A 26 -1.92 6.70 -0.60
C VAL A 26 -1.92 5.65 0.51
N ASN A 27 -1.94 6.11 1.76
CA ASN A 27 -1.88 5.24 2.93
C ASN A 27 -3.16 4.40 3.04
N ASP A 28 -3.13 3.19 2.48
CA ASP A 28 -4.19 2.21 2.62
C ASP A 28 -4.09 1.54 4.00
N LYS A 29 -5.13 1.70 4.81
CA LYS A 29 -5.20 1.14 6.17
C LYS A 29 -5.50 -0.36 6.21
N ILE A 30 -5.80 -0.97 5.07
CA ILE A 30 -6.15 -2.39 4.98
C ILE A 30 -4.90 -3.25 4.83
N CYS A 31 -4.05 -2.94 3.85
CA CYS A 31 -2.85 -3.70 3.55
C CYS A 31 -1.88 -2.91 2.64
N MET A 32 -0.65 -3.44 2.51
CA MET A 32 0.25 -3.00 1.44
C MET A 32 -0.20 -3.59 0.11
N ARG A 33 -0.55 -2.71 -0.83
CA ARG A 33 -1.03 -3.07 -2.18
C ARG A 33 0.11 -3.48 -3.10
N ASP A 34 -0.13 -4.50 -3.91
CA ASP A 34 0.75 -5.00 -4.95
C ASP A 34 0.56 -4.21 -6.25
N TYR A 35 1.23 -3.08 -6.31
CA TYR A 35 1.26 -2.24 -7.52
C TYR A 35 2.16 -2.79 -8.64
N SER A 36 2.78 -3.97 -8.46
CA SER A 36 3.47 -4.66 -9.56
C SER A 36 2.47 -5.17 -10.61
N LYS A 37 1.22 -5.44 -10.22
CA LYS A 37 0.18 -5.87 -11.14
C LYS A 37 -0.28 -4.73 -12.04
N GLN A 38 -0.59 -5.08 -13.28
CA GLN A 38 -1.01 -4.11 -14.29
C GLN A 38 -2.41 -3.57 -14.00
N CYS A 39 -3.38 -4.48 -13.85
CA CYS A 39 -4.77 -4.14 -13.59
C CYS A 39 -5.12 -4.19 -12.10
N PRO A 40 -6.15 -3.44 -11.67
CA PRO A 40 -6.74 -3.61 -10.35
C PRO A 40 -7.24 -5.05 -10.13
N SER A 41 -7.42 -5.42 -8.87
CA SER A 41 -8.10 -6.66 -8.49
C SER A 41 -9.47 -6.76 -9.15
N MET A 42 -9.80 -7.97 -9.61
CA MET A 42 -11.05 -8.30 -10.31
C MET A 42 -11.21 -7.63 -11.69
N TRP A 43 -10.22 -6.89 -12.16
CA TRP A 43 -10.21 -6.34 -13.52
C TRP A 43 -9.39 -7.25 -14.43
N GLU A 44 -9.89 -7.48 -15.64
CA GLU A 44 -9.26 -8.38 -16.60
C GLU A 44 -8.38 -7.60 -17.58
N PRO A 45 -7.16 -8.05 -17.88
CA PRO A 45 -6.33 -7.42 -18.90
C PRO A 45 -6.92 -7.67 -20.30
N ILE A 46 -7.17 -6.61 -21.05
CA ILE A 46 -7.51 -6.67 -22.48
C ILE A 46 -6.22 -6.65 -23.31
N THR A 47 -5.28 -5.77 -22.93
CA THR A 47 -3.95 -5.63 -23.53
C THR A 47 -2.90 -5.42 -22.43
N GLU A 48 -1.64 -5.19 -22.80
CA GLU A 48 -0.58 -4.85 -21.84
C GLU A 48 -0.85 -3.56 -21.05
N THR A 49 -1.71 -2.67 -21.55
CA THR A 49 -2.04 -1.39 -20.92
C THR A 49 -3.53 -1.20 -20.69
N GLN A 50 -4.40 -2.11 -21.12
CA GLN A 50 -5.84 -1.96 -20.98
C GLN A 50 -6.43 -2.96 -20.00
N CYS A 51 -7.30 -2.47 -19.13
CA CYS A 51 -7.99 -3.26 -18.13
C CYS A 51 -9.51 -3.07 -18.27
N SER A 52 -10.24 -4.19 -18.25
CA SER A 52 -11.70 -4.24 -18.22
C SER A 52 -12.20 -4.43 -16.79
N ALA A 53 -13.12 -3.59 -16.37
CA ALA A 53 -13.86 -3.72 -15.13
C ALA A 53 -14.86 -4.89 -15.21
N PRO A 54 -15.21 -5.50 -14.06
CA PRO A 54 -16.31 -6.44 -13.99
C PRO A 54 -17.67 -5.76 -14.20
N LYS A 55 -18.71 -6.53 -14.52
CA LYS A 55 -20.05 -6.01 -14.88
C LYS A 55 -20.74 -5.25 -13.75
N ASP A 56 -20.38 -5.53 -12.50
CA ASP A 56 -20.92 -4.94 -11.28
C ASP A 56 -20.11 -3.72 -10.81
N TYR A 57 -19.09 -3.29 -11.56
CA TYR A 57 -18.32 -2.11 -11.22
C TYR A 57 -19.21 -0.85 -11.26
N SER A 58 -19.42 -0.27 -10.08
CA SER A 58 -20.24 0.93 -9.87
C SER A 58 -19.40 2.17 -9.49
N GLY A 59 -18.10 2.16 -9.80
CA GLY A 59 -17.22 3.30 -9.54
C GLY A 59 -17.36 4.41 -10.59
N PRO A 60 -16.72 5.56 -10.37
CA PRO A 60 -16.89 6.75 -11.21
C PRO A 60 -16.09 6.70 -12.53
N CYS A 61 -15.21 5.72 -12.73
CA CYS A 61 -14.38 5.61 -13.92
C CYS A 61 -15.01 4.73 -15.00
N ALA A 62 -14.41 4.72 -16.19
CA ALA A 62 -14.89 3.89 -17.31
C ALA A 62 -14.67 2.39 -17.04
N HIS A 63 -15.52 1.55 -17.64
CA HIS A 63 -15.35 0.09 -17.57
C HIS A 63 -14.12 -0.42 -18.33
N ILE A 64 -13.58 0.38 -19.26
CA ILE A 64 -12.30 0.08 -19.91
C ILE A 64 -11.38 1.24 -19.58
N MET A 65 -10.26 0.95 -18.91
CA MET A 65 -9.25 1.94 -18.58
C MET A 65 -7.93 1.59 -19.25
N ILE A 66 -7.24 2.63 -19.74
CA ILE A 66 -5.86 2.54 -20.19
C ILE A 66 -4.99 2.93 -19.00
N LEU A 67 -4.26 1.96 -18.48
CA LEU A 67 -3.25 2.10 -17.45
C LEU A 67 -1.90 1.88 -18.15
N GLU A 68 -1.20 2.94 -18.52
CA GLU A 68 0.18 2.82 -19.01
C GLU A 68 1.13 2.40 -17.87
N PRO A 69 2.40 2.07 -18.14
CA PRO A 69 3.37 1.79 -17.09
C PRO A 69 3.48 2.96 -16.09
N MET A 70 2.88 2.77 -14.92
CA MET A 70 2.74 3.77 -13.87
C MET A 70 3.43 3.32 -12.59
N ASN A 71 3.91 4.29 -11.81
CA ASN A 71 4.48 4.02 -10.49
C ASN A 71 3.38 3.73 -9.45
N ALA A 72 3.80 3.20 -8.29
CA ALA A 72 2.89 2.82 -7.21
C ALA A 72 2.03 3.99 -6.69
N LYS A 73 2.56 5.22 -6.71
CA LYS A 73 1.82 6.41 -6.26
C LYS A 73 0.68 6.73 -7.23
N GLU A 74 0.95 6.75 -8.53
CA GLU A 74 -0.07 7.00 -9.57
C GLU A 74 -1.18 5.97 -9.50
N LYS A 75 -0.82 4.67 -9.43
CA LYS A 75 -1.79 3.59 -9.27
C LYS A 75 -2.62 3.75 -7.99
N SER A 76 -2.02 4.21 -6.89
CA SER A 76 -2.75 4.46 -5.64
C SER A 76 -3.72 5.65 -5.72
N SER A 77 -3.41 6.67 -6.52
CA SER A 77 -4.35 7.76 -6.78
C SER A 77 -5.53 7.28 -7.61
N ILE A 78 -5.28 6.48 -8.66
CA ILE A 78 -6.34 5.85 -9.47
C ILE A 78 -7.22 4.95 -8.61
N ALA A 79 -6.62 4.15 -7.72
CA ALA A 79 -7.35 3.31 -6.77
C ALA A 79 -8.37 4.14 -5.97
N LYS A 80 -7.92 5.27 -5.42
CA LYS A 80 -8.76 6.20 -4.66
C LYS A 80 -9.86 6.83 -5.53
N ASP A 81 -9.49 7.39 -6.68
CA ASP A 81 -10.38 8.19 -7.52
C ASP A 81 -11.42 7.31 -8.23
N CYS A 82 -11.00 6.15 -8.73
CA CYS A 82 -11.86 5.18 -9.40
C CYS A 82 -12.54 4.19 -8.46
N LYS A 83 -12.28 4.25 -7.14
CA LYS A 83 -12.79 3.29 -6.15
C LYS A 83 -12.49 1.83 -6.54
N VAL A 84 -11.27 1.59 -7.00
CA VAL A 84 -10.74 0.27 -7.34
C VAL A 84 -9.57 -0.05 -6.44
N ASN A 85 -9.18 -1.30 -6.33
CA ASN A 85 -8.07 -1.71 -5.47
C ASN A 85 -7.15 -2.67 -6.22
N TRP A 86 -5.85 -2.59 -5.97
CA TRP A 86 -4.92 -3.67 -6.32
C TRP A 86 -4.93 -4.76 -5.24
N SER A 87 -4.43 -5.95 -5.58
CA SER A 87 -4.31 -7.05 -4.61
C SER A 87 -3.37 -6.63 -3.47
N CYS A 88 -3.48 -7.24 -2.29
CA CYS A 88 -2.46 -7.06 -1.27
C CYS A 88 -1.21 -7.85 -1.67
N ILE A 89 0.01 -7.35 -1.39
CA ILE A 89 1.26 -8.12 -1.60
C ILE A 89 1.21 -9.45 -0.86
N ASN A 90 0.59 -9.43 0.32
CA ASN A 90 0.29 -10.60 1.12
C ASN A 90 -1.24 -10.66 1.29
N GLU A 91 -1.97 -11.12 0.27
CA GLU A 91 -3.43 -11.37 0.38
C GLU A 91 -3.75 -12.24 1.60
N SER A 92 -2.82 -13.14 1.93
CA SER A 92 -2.68 -13.78 3.24
C SER A 92 -1.91 -12.85 4.18
N CYS A 93 -2.60 -12.01 4.96
CA CYS A 93 -2.05 -11.55 6.23
C CYS A 93 -1.87 -12.79 7.13
N GLY A 94 -0.80 -13.56 6.90
CA GLY A 94 -0.65 -14.95 7.32
C GLY A 94 -1.69 -15.86 6.64
N ASN A 95 -1.35 -17.11 6.36
CA ASN A 95 -2.35 -18.14 6.02
C ASN A 95 -3.19 -18.56 7.26
N GLY A 96 -3.24 -17.71 8.29
CA GLY A 96 -3.93 -17.95 9.54
C GLY A 96 -5.29 -17.28 9.51
N GLU A 97 -6.32 -18.03 9.86
CA GLU A 97 -7.55 -17.42 10.36
C GLU A 97 -7.23 -16.41 11.46
N ARG A 98 -7.93 -15.28 11.49
CA ARG A 98 -7.76 -14.29 12.56
C ARG A 98 -8.20 -14.93 13.87
N ASP A 99 -7.24 -15.29 14.71
CA ASP A 99 -7.52 -15.81 16.05
C ASP A 99 -7.76 -14.66 17.02
N TYR A 100 -9.02 -14.25 17.14
CA TYR A 100 -9.45 -13.21 18.08
C TYR A 100 -9.34 -13.65 19.56
N LEU A 101 -8.95 -14.89 19.86
CA LEU A 101 -8.64 -15.33 21.23
C LEU A 101 -7.22 -14.96 21.66
N ARG A 102 -6.34 -14.58 20.71
CA ARG A 102 -4.99 -14.12 21.02
C ARG A 102 -4.97 -12.61 21.18
N GLU A 103 -4.35 -12.17 22.27
CA GLU A 103 -4.14 -10.74 22.58
C GLU A 103 -3.27 -10.05 21.51
N CYS A 104 -2.35 -10.78 20.88
CA CYS A 104 -1.41 -10.23 19.91
C CYS A 104 -1.37 -11.05 18.61
N PRO A 105 -0.97 -10.42 17.48
CA PRO A 105 -0.70 -11.11 16.23
C PRO A 105 0.32 -12.24 16.36
N GLU A 106 0.36 -13.13 15.38
CA GLU A 106 1.30 -14.25 15.39
C GLU A 106 2.75 -13.76 15.53
N ASN A 107 3.51 -14.41 16.43
CA ASN A 107 4.91 -14.10 16.77
C ASN A 107 5.15 -12.75 17.49
N TRP A 108 4.11 -12.03 17.91
CA TRP A 108 4.24 -10.85 18.77
C TRP A 108 4.18 -11.25 20.25
N ILE A 109 4.92 -10.53 21.10
CA ILE A 109 5.03 -10.79 22.54
C ILE A 109 4.11 -9.83 23.30
N TYR A 110 3.36 -10.34 24.28
CA TYR A 110 2.52 -9.52 25.15
C TYR A 110 3.23 -9.21 26.49
N ASN A 111 3.70 -7.98 26.65
CA ASN A 111 4.33 -7.45 27.88
C ASN A 111 3.49 -6.31 28.50
N GLY A 112 2.16 -6.39 28.37
CA GLY A 112 1.23 -5.29 28.66
C GLY A 112 0.86 -4.45 27.42
N THR A 113 1.66 -4.55 26.36
CA THR A 113 1.33 -4.16 24.98
C THR A 113 1.88 -5.21 24.03
N CYS A 114 1.34 -5.28 22.81
CA CYS A 114 1.88 -6.17 21.78
C CYS A 114 3.16 -5.60 21.18
N GLU A 115 4.26 -6.31 21.36
CA GLU A 115 5.59 -5.97 20.86
C GLU A 115 5.96 -6.91 19.71
N ALA A 116 6.38 -6.33 18.58
CA ALA A 116 6.88 -7.11 17.44
C ALA A 116 8.22 -7.79 17.80
N PRO A 117 8.50 -8.98 17.25
CA PRO A 117 9.74 -9.69 17.54
C PRO A 117 10.96 -8.95 16.97
N GLU A 118 12.09 -8.99 17.68
CA GLU A 118 13.36 -8.51 17.15
C GLU A 118 13.87 -9.50 16.08
N TYR A 119 13.80 -9.09 14.82
CA TYR A 119 14.51 -9.81 13.75
C TYR A 119 15.99 -9.45 13.85
N ILE A 120 16.79 -10.32 14.47
CA ILE A 120 18.25 -10.22 14.41
C ILE A 120 18.67 -10.69 13.01
N TYR A 121 19.09 -9.73 12.17
CA TYR A 121 19.65 -9.97 10.84
C TYR A 121 21.11 -10.44 10.91
#